data_AF-A0A9D2IY70-F1
#
_entry.id   AF-A0A9D2IY70-F1
#
_cell.length_a   1.000
_cell.length_b   1.000
_cell.length_c   1.000
_cell.angle_alpha   90.00
_cell.angle_beta   90.00
_cell.angle_gamma   90.00
#
_symmetry.space_group_name_H-M   'P 1'
#
loop_
_entity.id
_entity.type
_entity.pdbx_description
1 polymer ?
#
loop_
_entity_poly.entity_id
_entity_poly.type
_entity_poly.pdbx_seq_one_letter_code
_entity_poly.pdbx_strand_id
1 'polypeptide(L)'
;MNNNNSKREELLPEAERLFIYEYMPATTIARKLNLNRKTVNTWRAEQEWDKKRGAFLKSKMSFHNEMYEFARKLMSGIISDMEAGEKIDPGRMYTFCKIIPMFTKVKNYEDLVAKKEEKATPKGLTPELIAQIEEEILGITHNDDINETK
;
A
#
# COMPACT_ATOMS: atom_id res chain seq x y z
N MET A 1 14.55 23.10 -31.55
CA MET A 1 13.44 22.64 -30.67
C MET A 1 13.66 21.15 -30.41
N ASN A 2 14.12 20.74 -29.21
CA ASN A 2 14.26 19.31 -28.82
C ASN A 2 14.45 19.08 -27.29
N ASN A 3 14.13 20.07 -26.44
CA ASN A 3 14.53 20.05 -25.02
C ASN A 3 13.54 19.32 -24.08
N ASN A 4 12.33 18.98 -24.55
CA ASN A 4 11.30 18.34 -23.71
C ASN A 4 11.36 16.81 -23.69
N ASN A 5 11.92 16.17 -24.73
CA ASN A 5 11.99 14.70 -24.78
C ASN A 5 13.13 14.15 -23.90
N SER A 6 14.31 14.80 -23.92
CA SER A 6 15.45 14.44 -23.04
C SER A 6 15.09 14.50 -21.55
N LYS A 7 14.42 15.59 -21.13
CA LYS A 7 13.97 15.74 -19.74
C LYS A 7 12.96 14.68 -19.31
N ARG A 8 12.09 14.24 -20.23
CA ARG A 8 11.15 13.16 -19.95
C ARG A 8 11.89 11.83 -19.77
N GLU A 9 12.82 11.51 -20.66
CA GLU A 9 13.60 10.26 -20.62
C GLU A 9 14.45 10.15 -19.34
N GLU A 10 14.98 11.26 -18.84
CA GLU A 10 15.76 11.30 -17.59
C GLU A 10 14.89 11.22 -16.32
N LEU A 11 13.75 11.93 -16.30
CA LEU A 11 12.96 12.09 -15.07
C LEU A 11 11.88 11.02 -14.90
N LEU A 12 11.42 10.38 -15.98
CA LEU A 12 10.38 9.35 -15.92
C LEU A 12 10.81 8.12 -15.09
N PRO A 13 12.02 7.55 -15.26
CA PRO A 13 12.47 6.42 -14.44
C PRO A 13 12.58 6.76 -12.96
N GLU A 14 13.09 7.95 -12.62
CA GLU A 14 13.22 8.38 -11.22
C GLU A 14 11.85 8.66 -10.59
N ALA A 15 10.93 9.28 -11.34
CA ALA A 15 9.55 9.48 -10.90
C ALA A 15 8.84 8.14 -10.65
N GLU A 16 9.04 7.15 -11.53
CA GLU A 16 8.53 5.80 -11.37
C GLU A 16 9.10 5.14 -10.12
N ARG A 17 10.41 5.23 -9.89
CA ARG A 17 11.08 4.68 -8.70
C ARG A 17 10.50 5.27 -7.40
N LEU A 18 10.40 6.60 -7.34
CA LEU A 18 9.84 7.32 -6.19
C LEU A 18 8.38 6.98 -5.93
N PHE A 19 7.61 6.70 -7.00
CA PHE A 19 6.22 6.28 -6.86
C PHE A 19 6.14 4.81 -6.39
N ILE A 20 6.71 3.87 -7.13
CA ILE A 20 6.51 2.44 -6.91
C ILE A 20 7.17 1.98 -5.61
N TYR A 21 8.43 2.34 -5.39
CA TYR A 21 9.25 1.76 -4.31
C TYR A 21 9.30 2.61 -3.05
N GLU A 22 9.24 3.94 -3.19
CA GLU A 22 9.30 4.89 -2.06
C GLU A 22 7.91 5.38 -1.61
N TYR A 23 6.84 4.90 -2.26
CA TYR A 23 5.43 5.20 -1.94
C TYR A 23 5.07 6.69 -1.87
N MET A 24 5.83 7.57 -2.54
CA MET A 24 5.56 8.99 -2.50
C MET A 24 4.29 9.34 -3.30
N PRO A 25 3.47 10.30 -2.81
CA PRO A 25 2.36 10.82 -3.59
C PRO A 25 2.87 11.68 -4.75
N ALA A 26 2.10 11.72 -5.84
CA ALA A 26 2.46 12.46 -7.05
C ALA A 26 2.77 13.95 -6.79
N THR A 27 2.15 14.55 -5.77
CA THR A 27 2.42 15.93 -5.32
C THR A 27 3.85 16.10 -4.79
N THR A 28 4.33 15.17 -3.97
CA THR A 28 5.69 15.19 -3.41
C THR A 28 6.72 14.93 -4.51
N ILE A 29 6.44 13.98 -5.41
CA ILE A 29 7.31 13.69 -6.56
C ILE A 29 7.41 14.91 -7.48
N ALA A 30 6.29 15.55 -7.79
CA ALA A 30 6.24 16.76 -8.61
C ALA A 30 7.13 17.86 -8.02
N ARG A 31 7.03 18.13 -6.72
CA ARG A 31 7.90 19.10 -6.03
C ARG A 31 9.38 18.68 -6.07
N LYS A 32 9.68 17.40 -5.85
CA LYS A 32 11.06 16.89 -5.80
C LYS A 32 11.77 16.95 -7.15
N LEU A 33 11.04 16.70 -8.24
CA LEU A 33 11.58 16.68 -9.60
C LEU A 33 11.34 18.00 -10.36
N ASN A 34 10.80 19.02 -9.68
CA ASN A 34 10.41 20.30 -10.28
C ASN A 34 9.50 20.14 -11.52
N LEU A 35 8.50 19.27 -11.39
CA LEU A 35 7.52 18.96 -12.43
C LEU A 35 6.13 19.48 -12.04
N ASN A 36 5.26 19.64 -13.04
CA ASN A 36 3.84 19.86 -12.76
C ASN A 36 3.21 18.53 -12.28
N ARG A 37 2.36 18.60 -11.25
CA ARG A 37 1.56 17.46 -10.76
C ARG A 37 0.79 16.77 -11.90
N LYS A 38 0.27 17.53 -12.87
CA LYS A 38 -0.44 16.97 -14.04
C LYS A 38 0.48 16.03 -14.83
N THR A 39 1.73 16.42 -15.06
CA THR A 39 2.74 15.61 -15.77
C THR A 39 2.99 14.27 -15.06
N VAL A 40 3.19 14.29 -13.73
CA VAL A 40 3.41 13.07 -12.94
C VAL A 40 2.18 12.15 -12.98
N ASN A 41 0.97 12.71 -12.89
CA ASN A 41 -0.26 11.93 -13.01
C ASN A 41 -0.46 11.35 -14.42
N THR A 42 -0.08 12.09 -15.47
CA THR A 42 -0.09 11.58 -16.84
C THR A 42 0.85 10.39 -16.99
N TRP A 43 2.11 10.50 -16.54
CA TRP A 43 3.06 9.39 -16.60
C TRP A 43 2.60 8.19 -15.77
N ARG A 44 2.04 8.43 -14.58
CA ARG A 44 1.43 7.40 -13.74
C ARG A 44 0.37 6.59 -14.48
N ALA A 45 -0.49 7.25 -15.27
CA ALA A 45 -1.52 6.61 -16.06
C ALA A 45 -0.93 5.88 -17.28
N GLU A 46 -0.07 6.53 -18.06
CA GLU A 46 0.56 5.98 -19.27
C GLU A 46 1.41 4.74 -18.99
N GLN A 47 2.08 4.69 -17.84
CA GLN A 47 3.01 3.62 -17.47
C GLN A 47 2.42 2.60 -16.48
N GLU A 48 1.10 2.66 -16.23
CA GLU A 48 0.37 1.80 -15.30
C GLU A 48 1.03 1.67 -13.90
N TRP A 49 1.56 2.77 -13.35
CA TRP A 49 2.37 2.70 -12.12
C TRP A 49 1.62 2.13 -10.92
N ASP A 50 0.30 2.33 -10.82
CA ASP A 50 -0.50 1.75 -9.74
C ASP A 50 -0.53 0.22 -9.79
N LYS A 51 -0.63 -0.35 -11.00
CA LYS A 51 -0.60 -1.80 -11.21
C LYS A 51 0.78 -2.37 -10.90
N LYS A 52 1.85 -1.70 -11.36
CA LYS A 52 3.23 -2.09 -11.02
C LYS A 52 3.49 -2.01 -9.51
N ARG A 53 3.02 -0.95 -8.85
CA ARG A 53 3.08 -0.83 -7.39
C ARG A 53 2.30 -1.96 -6.72
N GLY A 54 1.06 -2.24 -7.14
CA GLY A 54 0.27 -3.35 -6.61
C GLY A 54 0.97 -4.70 -6.75
N ALA A 55 1.55 -4.99 -7.92
CA ALA A 55 2.33 -6.21 -8.15
C ALA A 55 3.57 -6.29 -7.24
N PHE A 56 4.30 -5.18 -7.07
CA PHE A 56 5.44 -5.11 -6.16
C PHE A 56 5.03 -5.37 -4.71
N LEU A 57 3.92 -4.77 -4.25
CA LEU A 57 3.41 -5.01 -2.89
C LEU A 57 2.99 -6.46 -2.69
N LYS A 58 2.31 -7.06 -3.67
CA LYS A 58 1.92 -8.48 -3.63
C LYS A 58 3.14 -9.40 -3.57
N SER A 59 4.17 -9.12 -4.39
CA SER A 59 5.42 -9.87 -4.37
C SER A 59 6.13 -9.74 -3.01
N LYS A 60 6.18 -8.54 -2.44
CA LYS A 60 6.77 -8.30 -1.12
C LYS A 60 6.01 -9.04 -0.02
N MET A 61 4.68 -9.05 -0.07
CA MET A 61 3.84 -9.82 0.86
C MET A 61 4.08 -11.33 0.73
N SER A 62 4.16 -11.86 -0.50
CA SER A 62 4.50 -13.27 -0.75
C SER A 62 5.85 -13.63 -0.15
N PHE A 63 6.87 -12.80 -0.38
CA PHE A 63 8.20 -12.99 0.18
C PHE A 63 8.18 -13.00 1.71
N HIS A 64 7.42 -12.12 2.35
CA HIS A 64 7.29 -12.12 3.80
C HIS A 64 6.60 -13.37 4.33
N ASN A 65 5.57 -13.86 3.64
CA ASN A 65 4.90 -15.11 3.98
C ASN A 65 5.86 -16.31 3.86
N GLU A 66 6.61 -16.39 2.76
CA GLU A 66 7.64 -17.43 2.55
C GLU A 66 8.73 -17.38 3.62
N MET A 67 9.18 -16.19 4.01
CA MET A 67 10.16 -16.00 5.10
C MET A 67 9.60 -16.43 6.46
N TYR A 68 8.32 -16.16 6.72
CA TYR A 68 7.66 -16.59 7.96
C TYR A 68 7.56 -18.11 8.04
N GLU A 69 7.11 -18.75 6.96
CA GLU A 69 7.06 -20.20 6.83
C GLU A 69 8.44 -20.84 6.98
N PHE A 70 9.47 -20.24 6.37
CA PHE A 70 10.85 -20.69 6.50
C PHE A 70 11.33 -20.64 7.96
N ALA A 71 11.15 -19.50 8.64
CA ALA A 71 11.56 -19.37 10.04
C ALA A 71 10.79 -20.31 10.97
N ARG A 72 9.48 -20.53 10.72
CA ARG A 72 8.67 -21.49 11.48
C ARG A 72 9.19 -22.91 11.33
N LYS A 73 9.51 -23.35 10.10
CA LYS A 73 10.09 -24.67 9.84
C LYS A 73 11.47 -24.81 10.48
N LEU A 74 12.32 -23.79 10.35
CA LEU A 74 13.65 -23.77 10.95
C LEU A 74 13.58 -23.90 12.48
N MET A 75 12.69 -23.14 13.12
CA MET A 75 12.47 -23.18 14.56
C MET A 75 11.92 -24.54 15.01
N SER A 76 10.92 -25.07 14.31
CA SER A 76 10.35 -26.39 14.62
C SER A 76 11.41 -27.47 14.59
N GLY A 77 12.28 -27.47 13.58
CA GLY A 77 13.37 -28.44 13.52
C GLY A 77 14.38 -28.26 14.67
N ILE A 78 14.69 -27.02 15.07
CA ILE A 78 15.62 -26.79 16.19
C ILE A 78 15.02 -27.34 17.49
N ILE A 79 13.71 -27.14 17.70
CA ILE A 79 12.98 -27.68 18.87
C ILE A 79 13.01 -29.21 18.84
N SER A 80 12.75 -29.85 17.69
CA SER A 80 12.81 -31.31 17.58
C SER A 80 14.19 -31.89 17.94
N ASP A 81 15.27 -31.26 17.46
CA ASP A 81 16.63 -31.67 17.81
C ASP A 81 16.89 -31.52 19.32
N MET A 82 16.39 -30.44 19.93
CA MET A 82 16.48 -30.23 21.39
C MET A 82 15.73 -31.29 22.19
N GLU A 83 14.50 -31.63 21.79
CA GLU A 83 13.66 -32.65 22.42
C GLU A 83 14.27 -34.06 22.29
N ALA A 84 14.94 -34.33 21.17
CA ALA A 84 15.68 -35.57 20.95
C ALA A 84 17.02 -35.63 21.72
N GLY A 85 17.43 -34.55 22.37
CA GLY A 85 18.75 -34.45 23.03
C GLY A 85 19.91 -34.37 22.05
N GLU A 86 19.65 -34.05 20.78
CA GLU A 86 20.66 -33.90 19.74
C GLU A 86 21.37 -32.55 19.86
N LYS A 87 22.60 -32.50 19.36
CA LYS A 87 23.37 -31.26 19.30
C LYS A 87 22.76 -30.36 18.21
N ILE A 88 22.22 -29.22 18.62
CA ILE A 88 21.73 -28.20 17.70
C ILE A 88 22.86 -27.74 16.78
N ASP A 89 22.59 -27.72 15.47
CA ASP A 89 23.50 -27.11 14.49
C ASP A 89 23.64 -25.60 14.75
N PRO A 90 24.86 -25.09 15.04
CA PRO A 90 25.06 -23.67 15.31
C PRO A 90 24.70 -22.76 14.12
N GLY A 91 24.82 -23.27 12.89
CA GLY A 91 24.46 -22.53 11.68
C GLY A 91 22.96 -22.25 11.59
N ARG A 92 22.12 -23.24 11.92
CA ARG A 92 20.66 -23.12 12.02
C ARG A 92 20.26 -22.13 13.10
N MET A 93 20.86 -22.21 14.29
CA MET A 93 20.58 -21.27 15.38
C MET A 93 21.01 -19.83 15.02
N TYR A 94 22.20 -19.65 14.44
CA TYR A 94 22.67 -18.35 13.99
C TYR A 94 21.75 -17.74 12.92
N THR A 95 21.37 -18.54 11.92
CA THR A 95 20.45 -18.13 10.85
C THR A 95 19.11 -17.69 11.43
N PHE A 96 18.56 -18.46 12.37
CA PHE A 96 17.32 -18.10 13.06
C PHE A 96 17.44 -16.75 13.79
N CYS A 97 18.51 -16.55 14.58
CA CYS A 97 18.76 -15.28 15.26
C CYS A 97 18.87 -14.08 14.30
N LYS A 98 19.41 -14.28 13.08
CA LYS A 98 19.52 -13.23 12.06
C LYS A 98 18.21 -12.90 11.37
N ILE A 99 17.31 -13.86 11.25
CA ILE A 99 16.01 -13.67 10.58
C ILE A 99 14.96 -13.09 11.54
N ILE A 100 15.05 -13.35 12.85
CA ILE A 100 14.11 -12.80 13.85
C ILE A 100 13.88 -11.27 13.71
N PRO A 101 14.92 -10.42 13.62
CA PRO A 101 14.74 -8.97 13.50
C PRO A 101 14.09 -8.53 12.17
N MET A 102 14.01 -9.41 11.17
CA MET A 102 13.35 -9.08 9.91
C MET A 102 11.82 -9.05 10.08
N PHE A 103 11.25 -9.84 11.00
CA PHE A 103 9.81 -9.86 11.25
C PHE A 103 9.28 -8.62 11.97
N THR A 104 10.07 -8.01 12.85
CA THR A 104 9.65 -6.78 13.57
C THR A 104 9.52 -5.58 12.65
N LYS A 105 10.25 -5.55 11.52
CA LYS A 105 10.09 -4.53 10.47
C LYS A 105 8.86 -4.76 9.59
N VAL A 106 8.38 -6.00 9.50
CA VAL A 106 7.28 -6.43 8.61
C VAL A 106 5.91 -6.19 9.23
N LYS A 107 5.76 -6.40 10.53
CA LYS A 107 4.51 -6.12 11.25
C LYS A 107 4.03 -4.67 11.06
N ASN A 108 4.97 -3.73 11.03
CA ASN A 108 4.69 -2.33 10.72
C ASN A 108 4.15 -2.10 9.30
N TYR A 109 4.53 -2.93 8.32
CA TYR A 109 4.09 -2.78 6.94
C TYR A 109 2.67 -3.32 6.72
N GLU A 110 2.36 -4.50 7.26
CA GLU A 110 1.02 -5.09 7.20
C GLU A 110 0.00 -4.24 7.97
N ASP A 111 0.37 -3.72 9.15
CA ASP A 111 -0.47 -2.79 9.92
C ASP A 111 -0.75 -1.48 9.16
N LEU A 112 0.20 -1.00 8.33
CA LEU A 112 0.00 0.19 7.49
C LEU A 112 -0.92 -0.07 6.29
N VAL A 113 -0.93 -1.30 5.75
CA VAL A 113 -1.82 -1.71 4.66
C VAL A 113 -3.23 -1.93 5.20
N ALA A 114 -3.37 -2.67 6.31
CA ALA A 114 -4.67 -2.87 6.98
C ALA A 114 -5.32 -1.54 7.39
N LYS A 115 -4.55 -0.60 7.96
CA LYS A 115 -5.04 0.76 8.28
C LYS A 115 -5.45 1.59 7.06
N LYS A 116 -4.92 1.29 5.86
CA LYS A 116 -5.36 1.95 4.62
C LYS A 116 -6.68 1.38 4.12
N GLU A 117 -6.92 0.09 4.31
CA GLU A 117 -8.17 -0.57 3.96
C GLU A 117 -9.30 -0.16 4.92
N GLU A 118 -9.01 -0.05 6.23
CA GLU A 118 -9.97 0.48 7.22
C GLU A 118 -10.34 1.95 7.00
N LYS A 119 -9.46 2.75 6.38
CA LYS A 119 -9.71 4.17 6.04
C LYS A 119 -10.33 4.36 4.66
N ALA A 120 -10.87 3.32 4.04
CA ALA A 120 -11.83 3.48 2.94
C ALA A 120 -13.16 4.00 3.51
N THR A 121 -13.16 5.25 3.96
CA THR A 121 -14.40 6.02 4.11
C THR A 121 -15.15 5.95 2.78
N PRO A 122 -16.48 5.71 2.78
CA PRO A 122 -17.24 5.65 1.55
C PRO A 122 -17.00 6.96 0.80
N LYS A 123 -16.47 6.88 -0.42
CA LYS A 123 -16.31 8.05 -1.29
C LYS A 123 -17.71 8.51 -1.69
N GLY A 124 -18.23 9.49 -0.98
CA GLY A 124 -19.54 10.08 -1.19
C GLY A 124 -19.76 11.24 -0.21
N LEU A 125 -20.73 12.10 -0.50
CA LEU A 125 -21.23 13.07 0.48
C LEU A 125 -22.01 12.29 1.54
N THR A 126 -21.95 12.72 2.80
CA THR A 126 -22.76 12.09 3.85
C THR A 126 -24.23 12.35 3.57
N PRO A 127 -25.15 11.45 3.97
CA PRO A 127 -26.58 11.64 3.78
C PRO A 127 -27.09 12.97 4.34
N GLU A 128 -26.53 13.43 5.47
CA GLU A 128 -26.89 14.73 6.04
C GLU A 128 -26.48 15.90 5.14
N LEU A 129 -25.30 15.82 4.52
CA LEU A 129 -24.83 16.85 3.60
C LEU A 129 -25.60 16.84 2.28
N ILE A 130 -26.06 15.68 1.83
CA ILE A 130 -26.96 15.56 0.67
C ILE A 130 -28.29 16.23 0.96
N ALA A 131 -28.92 15.93 2.11
CA ALA A 131 -30.17 16.55 2.52
C ALA A 131 -30.05 18.08 2.64
N GLN A 132 -28.93 18.57 3.18
CA GLN A 132 -28.69 20.00 3.30
C GLN A 132 -28.53 20.68 1.92
N ILE A 133 -27.83 20.04 0.97
CA ILE A 133 -27.72 20.56 -0.41
C ILE A 133 -29.08 20.54 -1.11
N GLU A 134 -29.85 19.47 -0.92
CA GLU A 134 -31.19 19.34 -1.48
C GLU A 134 -32.13 20.42 -0.96
N GLU A 135 -32.09 20.74 0.34
CA GLU A 135 -32.94 21.75 0.95
C GLU A 135 -32.47 23.19 0.62
N GLU A 136 -31.21 23.52 0.89
CA GLU A 136 -30.72 24.91 0.83
C GLU A 136 -30.43 25.40 -0.59
N ILE A 137 -30.07 24.48 -1.50
CA ILE A 137 -29.67 24.84 -2.87
C ILE A 137 -30.72 24.42 -3.88
N LEU A 138 -31.28 23.21 -3.74
CA LEU A 138 -32.23 22.65 -4.72
C LEU A 138 -33.70 22.86 -4.32
N GLY A 139 -33.98 23.27 -3.08
CA GLY A 139 -35.34 23.51 -2.57
C GLY A 139 -36.21 22.25 -2.49
N ILE A 140 -35.60 21.06 -2.41
CA ILE A 140 -36.29 19.77 -2.31
C ILE A 140 -36.44 19.42 -0.82
N THR A 141 -37.66 19.49 -0.32
CA THR A 141 -38.02 19.00 1.01
C THR A 141 -38.66 17.62 0.91
N HIS A 142 -38.07 16.62 1.56
CA HIS A 142 -38.68 15.31 1.72
C HIS A 142 -39.77 15.39 2.78
N ASN A 143 -41.02 15.62 2.37
CA ASN A 143 -42.17 15.37 3.22
C ASN A 143 -42.34 13.85 3.33
N ASP A 144 -42.15 13.29 4.53
CA ASP A 144 -42.57 11.94 4.87
C ASP A 144 -44.11 11.85 4.93
N ASP A 145 -44.78 12.12 3.80
CA ASP A 145 -46.18 11.76 3.61
C ASP A 145 -46.24 10.31 3.13
N ILE A 146 -45.82 9.38 4.02
CA ILE A 146 -46.35 8.02 3.99
C ILE A 146 -47.80 8.14 4.46
N ASN A 147 -48.70 8.48 3.53
CA ASN A 147 -50.12 8.28 3.75
C ASN A 147 -50.37 6.80 3.98
N GLU A 148 -50.79 6.47 5.21
CA GLU A 148 -51.68 5.36 5.46
C GLU A 148 -52.83 5.40 4.44
N THR A 149 -52.99 4.37 3.62
CA THR A 149 -54.33 3.92 3.23
C THR A 149 -54.31 2.45 2.85
N LYS A 150 -55.08 1.68 3.62
CA LYS A 150 -55.63 0.36 3.25
C LYS A 150 -56.62 0.50 2.10
#